data_AF-A0A2H6H0R9-F1
#
_entry.id   AF-A0A2H6H0R9-F1
#
_cell.length_a   1.000
_cell.length_b   1.000
_cell.length_c   1.000
_cell.angle_alpha   90.00
_cell.angle_beta   90.00
_cell.angle_gamma   90.00
#
_symmetry.space_group_name_H-M   'P 1'
#
loop_
_entity.id
_entity.type
_entity.pdbx_description
1 polymer ?
#
loop_
_entity_poly.entity_id
_entity_poly.type
_entity_poly.pdbx_seq_one_letter_code
_entity_poly.pdbx_strand_id
1 'polypeptide(L)' 'MGKIKTTLVKRTAKILMNKGIEFSEAFEKNKKILGSTMPSKKIRNQIAGYLSRLKKEEKKKELQMLKGR' A
#
# COMPACT_ATOMS: atom_id res chain seq x y z
N MET A 1 4.82 -8.02 20.94
CA MET A 1 4.10 -8.12 19.64
C MET A 1 4.65 -7.07 18.67
N GLY A 2 5.50 -7.48 17.73
CA GLY A 2 6.26 -6.57 16.86
C GLY A 2 5.38 -5.82 15.85
N LYS A 3 5.89 -4.70 15.32
CA LYS A 3 5.24 -3.83 14.31
C LYS A 3 5.10 -4.49 12.92
N ILE A 4 5.06 -5.81 12.84
CA ILE A 4 5.00 -6.60 11.61
C ILE A 4 3.52 -6.72 11.17
N LYS A 5 3.25 -6.41 9.89
CA LYS A 5 1.92 -6.59 9.30
C LYS A 5 1.64 -8.07 9.05
N THR A 6 0.40 -8.49 9.31
CA THR A 6 -0.06 -9.85 9.06
C THR A 6 0.00 -10.22 7.57
N THR A 7 0.07 -11.51 7.29
CA THR A 7 0.08 -12.07 5.93
C THR A 7 -1.14 -11.64 5.12
N LEU A 8 -2.32 -11.57 5.77
CA LEU A 8 -3.56 -11.11 5.16
C LEU A 8 -3.46 -9.68 4.60
N VAL A 9 -2.91 -8.75 5.39
CA VAL A 9 -2.72 -7.35 4.95
C VAL A 9 -1.78 -7.28 3.76
N LYS A 10 -0.68 -8.04 3.79
CA LYS A 10 0.31 -8.07 2.70
C LYS A 10 -0.29 -8.66 1.41
N ARG A 11 -1.00 -9.78 1.51
CA ARG A 11 -1.62 -10.46 0.36
C ARG A 11 -2.71 -9.59 -0.28
N THR A 12 -3.57 -8.99 0.53
CA THR A 12 -4.64 -8.11 0.06
C THR A 12 -4.08 -6.90 -0.66
N ALA A 13 -3.04 -6.26 -0.10
CA ALA A 13 -2.39 -5.13 -0.75
C ALA A 13 -1.79 -5.49 -2.12
N LYS A 14 -1.13 -6.66 -2.24
CA LYS A 14 -0.61 -7.14 -3.52
C LYS A 14 -1.72 -7.38 -4.55
N ILE A 15 -2.83 -8.01 -4.14
CA ILE A 15 -3.99 -8.24 -5.02
C ILE A 15 -4.56 -6.91 -5.51
N LEU A 16 -4.69 -5.93 -4.63
CA LEU A 16 -5.19 -4.60 -4.98
C LEU A 16 -4.26 -3.88 -5.96
N MET A 17 -2.95 -3.98 -5.77
CA MET A 17 -1.95 -3.45 -6.72
C MET A 17 -2.07 -4.13 -8.09
N ASN A 18 -2.19 -5.46 -8.11
CA ASN A 18 -2.31 -6.24 -9.35
C ASN A 18 -3.62 -5.96 -10.09
N LYS A 19 -4.67 -5.55 -9.38
CA LYS A 19 -5.94 -5.12 -10.00
C LYS A 19 -5.85 -3.78 -10.73
N GLY A 20 -4.68 -3.12 -10.75
CA GLY A 20 -4.49 -1.85 -11.45
C GLY A 20 -5.19 -0.66 -10.78
N ILE A 21 -5.56 -0.79 -9.51
CA ILE A 21 -6.11 0.34 -8.74
C ILE A 21 -4.98 1.32 -8.49
N GLU A 22 -5.14 2.57 -8.93
CA GLU A 22 -4.15 3.62 -8.73
C GLU A 22 -4.03 3.99 -7.24
N PHE A 23 -3.06 3.38 -6.57
CA PHE A 23 -2.67 3.78 -5.23
C PHE A 23 -1.61 4.87 -5.27
N SER A 24 -1.77 5.83 -4.38
CA SER A 24 -0.86 6.95 -4.21
C SER A 24 0.09 6.73 -3.03
N GLU A 25 1.14 7.53 -2.94
CA GLU A 25 1.99 7.61 -1.75
C GLU A 25 1.21 8.16 -0.52
N ALA A 26 0.11 8.87 -0.76
CA ALA A 26 -0.71 9.49 0.26
C ALA A 26 -1.66 8.48 0.94
N PHE A 27 -1.55 8.39 2.27
CA PHE A 27 -2.40 7.52 3.09
C PHE A 27 -3.90 7.84 2.94
N GLU A 28 -4.26 9.13 2.93
CA GLU A 28 -5.66 9.58 2.84
C GLU A 28 -6.34 9.13 1.56
N LYS A 29 -5.64 9.26 0.42
CA LYS A 29 -6.14 8.80 -0.89
C LYS A 29 -6.41 7.30 -0.87
N ASN A 30 -5.43 6.52 -0.39
CA ASN A 30 -5.56 5.07 -0.29
C ASN A 30 -6.69 4.66 0.67
N LYS A 31 -6.86 5.36 1.78
CA LYS A 31 -7.94 5.11 2.75
C LYS A 31 -9.32 5.41 2.16
N LYS A 32 -9.46 6.47 1.35
CA LYS A 32 -10.71 6.79 0.64
C LYS A 32 -11.07 5.72 -0.39
N ILE A 33 -10.09 5.29 -1.19
CA ILE A 33 -10.25 4.21 -2.18
C ILE A 33 -10.69 2.90 -1.50
N LEU A 34 -10.10 2.57 -0.35
CA LEU A 34 -10.43 1.37 0.44
C LEU A 34 -11.66 1.54 1.36
N GLY A 35 -12.27 2.72 1.36
CA GLY A 35 -13.36 3.10 2.25
C GLY A 35 -14.56 2.18 2.12
N SER A 36 -14.93 1.86 0.88
CA SER A 36 -16.14 1.09 0.55
C SER A 36 -15.89 -0.41 0.47
N THR A 37 -14.64 -0.84 0.31
CA THR A 37 -14.29 -2.25 0.02
C THR A 37 -14.06 -3.09 1.27
N MET A 38 -13.81 -2.47 2.42
CA MET A 38 -13.36 -3.17 3.63
C MET A 38 -14.33 -2.98 4.80
N PRO A 39 -14.75 -4.07 5.48
CA PRO A 39 -15.73 -4.01 6.56
C PRO A 39 -15.17 -3.40 7.86
N SER A 40 -13.84 -3.53 8.10
CA SER A 40 -13.21 -3.06 9.34
C SER A 40 -12.26 -1.89 9.14
N LYS A 41 -12.42 -0.83 9.95
CA LYS A 41 -11.54 0.36 9.99
C LYS A 41 -10.08 -0.01 10.28
N LYS A 42 -9.82 -0.98 11.16
CA LYS A 42 -8.46 -1.38 11.54
C LYS A 42 -7.70 -2.01 10.37
N ILE A 43 -8.35 -2.93 9.66
CA ILE A 43 -7.76 -3.61 8.49
C ILE A 43 -7.55 -2.60 7.36
N ARG A 44 -8.53 -1.73 7.11
CA ARG A 44 -8.43 -0.64 6.12
C ARG A 44 -7.20 0.24 6.35
N ASN A 45 -6.99 0.70 7.59
CA ASN A 45 -5.85 1.54 7.93
C ASN A 45 -4.51 0.80 7.79
N GLN A 46 -4.46 -0.49 8.16
CA GLN A 46 -3.26 -1.30 8.00
C GLN A 46 -2.88 -1.52 6.54
N ILE A 47 -3.87 -1.77 5.68
CA ILE A 47 -3.67 -1.93 4.22
C ILE A 47 -3.27 -0.60 3.58
N ALA A 48 -3.99 0.49 3.87
CA ALA A 48 -3.69 1.81 3.33
C ALA A 48 -2.26 2.24 3.67
N GLY A 49 -1.82 2.03 4.92
CA GLY A 49 -0.44 2.34 5.33
C GLY A 49 0.60 1.43 4.66
N TYR A 50 0.29 0.15 4.44
CA TYR A 50 1.19 -0.76 3.75
C TYR A 50 1.33 -0.43 2.26
N LEU A 51 0.24 -0.06 1.59
CA LEU A 51 0.26 0.40 0.19
C LEU A 51 1.08 1.69 0.01
N SER A 52 0.89 2.68 0.88
CA SER A 52 1.70 3.91 0.84
C SER A 52 3.19 3.62 0.99
N ARG A 53 3.57 2.64 1.83
CA ARG A 53 4.96 2.21 1.98
C ARG A 53 5.48 1.54 0.72
N LEU A 54 4.73 0.61 0.13
CA LEU A 54 5.12 -0.07 -1.11
C LEU A 54 5.35 0.91 -2.25
N LYS A 55 4.45 1.88 -2.44
CA LYS A 55 4.58 2.88 -3.51
C LYS A 55 5.81 3.78 -3.34
N LYS A 56 6.14 4.14 -2.09
CA LYS A 56 7.38 4.87 -1.77
C LYS A 56 8.63 4.03 -2.03
N GLU A 57 8.60 2.74 -1.69
CA GLU A 57 9.71 1.81 -1.95
C GLU A 57 9.91 1.61 -3.47
N GLU A 58 8.83 1.51 -4.24
CA GLU A 58 8.84 1.41 -5.70
C GLU A 58 9.46 2.67 -6.34
N LYS A 59 8.98 3.86 -5.97
CA LYS A 59 9.54 5.13 -6.45
C LYS A 59 11.01 5.32 -6.07
N LYS A 60 11.39 4.90 -4.86
CA LYS A 60 12.79 4.97 -4.43
C LYS A 60 13.67 4.06 -5.28
N LYS A 61 13.20 2.85 -5.62
CA LYS A 61 13.90 1.94 -6.53
C LYS A 61 14.03 2.52 -7.93
N GLU A 62 12.95 3.08 -8.46
CA GLU A 62 12.94 3.74 -9.77
C GLU A 62 13.94 4.90 -9.82
N LEU A 63 13.94 5.77 -8.79
CA LEU A 63 14.89 6.87 -8.68
C LEU A 63 16.35 6.39 -8.55
N GLN A 64 16.58 5.28 -7.85
CA GLN A 64 17.92 4.66 -7.76
C GLN A 64 18.38 4.11 -9.11
N MET A 65 17.49 3.47 -9.88
CA MET A 65 17.79 2.99 -11.22
C MET A 65 18.10 4.14 -12.19
N LEU A 66 17.40 5.26 -12.06
CA LEU A 66 17.62 6.43 -12.92
C LEU A 66 18.96 7.15 -12.64
N LYS A 67 19.42 7.13 -11.39
CA LYS A 67 20.69 7.75 -10.96
C LYS A 67 21.94 6.91 -11.23
N GLY A 68 21.75 5.63 -11.55
CA GLY A 68 22.83 4.69 -11.88
C GLY A 68 23.11 4.54 -13.38
N ARG A 69 22.46 5.35 -14.22
CA ARG A 69 22.72 5.52 -15.65
C ARG A 69 23.39 6.87 -15.88
#